data_AF-A0A920VE75-F1
#
_entry.id   AF-A0A920VE75-F1
#
_cell.length_a   1.000
_cell.length_b   1.000
_cell.length_c   1.000
_cell.angle_alpha   90.00
_cell.angle_beta   90.00
_cell.angle_gamma   90.00
#
_symmetry.space_group_name_H-M   'P 1'
#
loop_
_entity.id
_entity.type
_entity.pdbx_description
1 polymer ?
#
loop_
_entity_poly.entity_id
_entity_poly.type
_entity_poly.pdbx_seq_one_letter_code
_entity_poly.pdbx_strand_id
1 'polypeptide(L)'
;MGWAINALNDAQVLEQRQADLEKIEETLAAGLETRFTYANEVASLFSRDREAANNLLSLWLSWWRDLLLIKEGAEDFLQNTDHADSLRTQASGLSTSNIMQFINRLIQTLSNLDNNANPRLTMEVLMINLPNEAGTV
;
A
#
# COMPACT_ATOMS: atom_id res chain seq x y z
N MET A 1 25.70 -22.49 14.32
CA MET A 1 26.12 -21.66 13.17
C MET A 1 24.90 -21.40 12.29
N GLY A 2 23.99 -20.54 12.74
CA GLY A 2 22.75 -20.20 11.99
C GLY A 2 22.36 -18.73 12.11
N TRP A 3 23.16 -17.92 12.82
CA TRP A 3 22.86 -16.52 13.07
C TRP A 3 23.19 -15.63 11.86
N ALA A 4 24.26 -15.96 11.12
CA ALA A 4 24.63 -15.22 9.91
C ALA A 4 23.63 -15.39 8.76
N ILE A 5 23.05 -16.58 8.59
CA ILE A 5 22.06 -16.85 7.53
C ILE A 5 20.72 -16.20 7.88
N ASN A 6 20.28 -16.30 9.14
CA ASN A 6 19.05 -15.64 9.59
C ASN A 6 19.18 -14.10 9.54
N ALA A 7 20.31 -13.55 9.99
CA ALA A 7 20.53 -12.10 9.95
C ALA A 7 20.57 -11.54 8.52
N LEU A 8 21.13 -12.28 7.55
CA LEU A 8 21.11 -11.89 6.13
C LEU A 8 19.70 -11.95 5.55
N ASN A 9 18.93 -12.98 5.90
CA ASN A 9 17.54 -13.12 5.45
C ASN A 9 16.64 -12.02 6.06
N ASP A 10 16.83 -11.72 7.34
CA ASP A 10 16.11 -10.63 8.03
C ASP A 10 16.44 -9.27 7.41
N ALA A 11 17.72 -9.02 7.08
CA ALA A 11 18.13 -7.79 6.40
C ALA A 11 17.49 -7.65 5.01
N GLN A 12 17.46 -8.73 4.23
CA GLN A 12 16.85 -8.73 2.89
C GLN A 12 15.33 -8.51 2.95
N VAL A 13 14.65 -9.11 3.94
CA VAL A 13 13.20 -8.91 4.15
C VAL A 13 12.90 -7.46 4.54
N LEU A 14 13.72 -6.86 5.40
CA LEU A 14 13.58 -5.45 5.78
C LEU A 14 13.84 -4.51 4.60
N GLU A 15 14.87 -4.77 3.81
CA GLU A 15 15.20 -3.99 2.61
C GLU A 15 14.07 -4.06 1.57
N GLN A 16 13.52 -5.27 1.33
CA GLN A 16 12.39 -5.44 0.43
C GLN A 16 11.15 -4.68 0.92
N ARG A 17 10.83 -4.78 2.22
CA ARG A 17 9.70 -4.04 2.81
C ARG A 17 9.87 -2.53 2.64
N GLN A 18 11.08 -2.00 2.84
CA GLN A 18 11.36 -0.59 2.68
C GLN A 18 11.21 -0.15 1.22
N ALA A 19 11.73 -0.93 0.27
CA ALA A 19 11.55 -0.65 -1.16
C ALA A 19 10.07 -0.69 -1.58
N ASP A 20 9.28 -1.62 -1.02
CA ASP A 20 7.85 -1.69 -1.27
C ASP A 20 7.10 -0.46 -0.70
N LEU A 21 7.48 0.02 0.49
CA LEU A 21 6.93 1.26 1.08
C LEU A 21 7.23 2.48 0.21
N GLU A 22 8.47 2.65 -0.23
CA GLU A 22 8.88 3.75 -1.11
C GLU A 22 8.09 3.73 -2.42
N LYS A 23 7.85 2.54 -2.97
CA LYS A 23 7.07 2.38 -4.19
C LYS A 23 5.58 2.68 -3.99
N ILE A 24 5.03 2.41 -2.80
CA ILE A 24 3.67 2.83 -2.43
C ILE A 24 3.60 4.35 -2.42
N GLU A 25 4.53 5.04 -1.76
CA GLU A 25 4.59 6.50 -1.71
C GLU A 25 4.71 7.12 -3.11
N GLU A 26 5.62 6.59 -3.95
CA GLU A 26 5.75 7.02 -5.34
C GLU A 26 4.43 6.85 -6.10
N THR A 27 3.76 5.70 -5.96
CA THR A 27 2.49 5.42 -6.63
C THR A 27 1.38 6.36 -6.19
N LEU A 28 1.35 6.73 -4.90
CA LEU A 28 0.39 7.69 -4.35
C LEU A 28 0.58 9.09 -4.97
N ALA A 29 1.83 9.54 -5.11
CA ALA A 29 2.17 10.83 -5.69
C ALA A 29 2.13 10.87 -7.24
N ALA A 30 2.19 9.71 -7.89
CA ALA A 30 2.31 9.64 -9.34
C ALA A 30 1.00 9.82 -10.11
N GLY A 31 1.14 10.11 -11.41
CA GLY A 31 0.04 10.17 -12.36
C GLY A 31 -0.49 8.78 -12.77
N LEU A 32 -1.57 8.78 -13.56
CA LEU A 32 -2.30 7.56 -13.94
C LEU A 32 -1.42 6.53 -14.68
N GLU A 33 -0.47 6.97 -15.50
CA GLU A 33 0.44 6.10 -16.25
C GLU A 33 1.32 5.25 -15.31
N THR A 34 1.99 5.87 -14.34
CA THR A 34 2.80 5.18 -13.34
C THR A 34 1.94 4.24 -12.49
N ARG A 35 0.75 4.69 -12.09
CA ARG A 35 -0.19 3.86 -11.33
C ARG A 35 -0.64 2.61 -12.10
N PHE A 36 -0.86 2.70 -13.41
CA PHE A 36 -1.20 1.53 -14.23
C PHE A 36 -0.01 0.60 -14.45
N THR A 37 1.19 1.16 -14.60
CA THR A 37 2.42 0.35 -14.61
C THR A 37 2.55 -0.43 -13.31
N TYR A 38 2.36 0.22 -12.16
CA TYR A 38 2.37 -0.43 -10.85
C TYR A 38 1.29 -1.50 -10.73
N ALA A 39 0.05 -1.22 -11.15
CA ALA A 39 -1.04 -2.21 -11.14
C ALA A 39 -0.68 -3.48 -11.94
N ASN A 40 -0.03 -3.32 -13.09
CA ASN A 40 0.40 -4.43 -13.92
C ASN A 40 1.55 -5.23 -13.27
N GLU A 41 2.47 -4.57 -12.60
CA GLU A 41 3.53 -5.22 -11.82
C GLU A 41 2.95 -6.05 -10.66
N VAL A 42 2.03 -5.49 -9.89
CA VAL A 42 1.36 -6.21 -8.78
C VAL A 42 0.54 -7.39 -9.31
N ALA A 43 -0.14 -7.23 -10.44
CA ALA A 43 -0.88 -8.33 -11.07
C ALA A 43 0.04 -9.47 -11.57
N SER A 44 1.20 -9.11 -12.12
CA SER A 44 2.24 -10.07 -12.50
C SER A 44 2.81 -10.78 -11.27
N LEU A 45 3.08 -10.04 -10.19
CA LEU A 45 3.51 -10.60 -8.90
C LEU A 45 2.46 -11.59 -8.38
N PHE A 46 1.18 -11.20 -8.32
CA PHE A 46 0.10 -12.07 -7.85
C PHE A 46 0.00 -13.39 -8.61
N SER A 47 0.30 -13.38 -9.91
CA SER A 47 0.29 -14.58 -10.75
C SER A 47 1.50 -15.49 -10.53
N ARG A 48 2.65 -14.92 -10.13
CA ARG A 48 3.91 -15.65 -9.92
C ARG A 48 4.08 -16.12 -8.49
N ASP A 49 3.76 -15.25 -7.54
CA ASP A 49 3.90 -15.41 -6.11
C ASP A 49 2.75 -14.68 -5.40
N ARG A 50 1.70 -15.44 -5.10
CA ARG A 50 0.49 -14.93 -4.44
C ARG A 50 0.75 -14.51 -3.01
N GLU A 51 1.70 -15.15 -2.31
CA GLU A 51 2.04 -14.80 -0.94
C GLU A 51 2.73 -13.44 -0.90
N ALA A 52 3.72 -13.22 -1.79
CA ALA A 52 4.37 -11.91 -1.92
C ALA A 52 3.39 -10.79 -2.28
N ALA A 53 2.45 -11.04 -3.20
CA ALA A 53 1.43 -10.06 -3.54
C ALA A 53 0.47 -9.75 -2.37
N ASN A 54 0.08 -10.76 -1.60
CA ASN A 54 -0.74 -10.58 -0.40
C ASN A 54 0.00 -9.80 0.69
N ASN A 55 1.31 -10.03 0.86
CA ASN A 55 2.15 -9.25 1.77
C ASN A 55 2.22 -7.78 1.33
N LEU A 56 2.39 -7.52 0.03
CA LEU A 56 2.37 -6.16 -0.52
C LEU A 56 1.01 -5.46 -0.30
N LEU A 57 -0.10 -6.15 -0.54
CA LEU A 57 -1.44 -5.58 -0.28
C LEU A 57 -1.72 -5.39 1.22
N SER A 58 -1.15 -6.22 2.09
CA SER A 58 -1.19 -6.03 3.53
C SER A 58 -0.38 -4.81 3.97
N LEU A 59 0.74 -4.52 3.30
CA LEU A 59 1.53 -3.31 3.50
C LEU A 59 0.73 -2.07 3.09
N TRP A 60 0.00 -2.12 1.97
CA TRP A 60 -0.96 -1.09 1.61
C TRP A 60 -2.01 -0.88 2.73
N LEU A 61 -2.62 -1.94 3.27
CA LEU A 61 -3.56 -1.80 4.41
C LEU A 61 -2.91 -1.13 5.62
N SER A 62 -1.68 -1.53 5.97
CA SER A 62 -0.92 -0.96 7.09
C SER A 62 -0.70 0.55 6.90
N TRP A 63 -0.31 0.96 5.69
CA TRP A 63 -0.14 2.38 5.34
C TRP A 63 -1.43 3.19 5.55
N TRP A 64 -2.55 2.71 5.00
CA TRP A 64 -3.84 3.41 5.11
C TRP A 64 -4.41 3.40 6.53
N ARG A 65 -4.15 2.34 7.31
CA ARG A 65 -4.46 2.30 8.75
C ARG A 65 -3.68 3.37 9.49
N ASP A 66 -2.40 3.55 9.19
CA ASP A 66 -1.56 4.55 9.83
C ASP A 66 -2.03 5.98 9.49
N LEU A 67 -2.46 6.24 8.25
CA LEU A 67 -3.12 7.51 7.88
C LEU A 67 -4.39 7.76 8.72
N LEU A 68 -5.19 6.72 8.96
CA LEU A 68 -6.38 6.83 9.82
C LEU A 68 -6.00 7.14 11.27
N LEU A 69 -4.97 6.47 11.81
CA LEU A 69 -4.49 6.72 13.17
C LEU A 69 -4.04 8.17 13.36
N ILE A 70 -3.33 8.74 12.38
CA ILE A 70 -2.95 10.16 12.41
C ILE A 70 -4.19 11.07 12.45
N LYS A 71 -5.20 10.77 11.63
CA LYS A 71 -6.45 11.57 11.62
C LYS A 71 -7.20 11.56 12.93
N GLU A 72 -7.14 10.44 13.66
CA GLU A 72 -7.78 10.28 14.96
C GLU A 72 -6.87 10.68 16.14
N GLY A 73 -5.67 11.21 15.87
CA GLY A 73 -4.70 11.64 16.90
C GLY A 73 -4.05 10.49 17.68
N ALA A 74 -4.04 9.28 17.12
CA ALA A 74 -3.53 8.05 17.72
C ALA A 74 -2.14 7.66 17.16
N GLU A 75 -1.26 8.65 16.97
CA GLU A 75 0.07 8.48 16.35
C GLU A 75 1.01 7.55 17.13
N ASP A 76 0.76 7.35 18.43
CA ASP A 76 1.52 6.42 19.26
C ASP A 76 1.40 4.95 18.81
N PHE A 77 0.44 4.63 17.93
CA PHE A 77 0.15 3.28 17.44
C PHE A 77 0.56 3.04 15.97
N LEU A 78 1.35 3.95 15.39
CA LEU A 78 1.85 3.83 14.02
C LEU A 78 2.75 2.61 13.87
N GLN A 79 2.56 1.87 12.78
CA GLN A 79 3.42 0.73 12.43
C GLN A 79 4.61 1.14 11.56
N ASN A 80 4.46 2.22 10.79
CA ASN A 80 5.48 2.75 9.89
C ASN A 80 6.03 4.06 10.46
N THR A 81 6.56 4.00 11.69
CA THR A 81 7.09 5.16 12.42
C THR A 81 8.22 5.87 11.69
N ASP A 82 9.01 5.12 10.90
CA ASP A 82 10.09 5.68 10.07
C ASP A 82 9.56 6.60 8.96
N HIS A 83 8.28 6.49 8.63
CA HIS A 83 7.58 7.25 7.59
C HIS A 83 6.54 8.22 8.15
N ALA A 84 6.61 8.53 9.46
CA ALA A 84 5.61 9.35 10.14
C ALA A 84 5.42 10.74 9.50
N ASP A 85 6.50 11.38 9.02
CA ASP A 85 6.43 12.70 8.39
C ASP A 85 5.72 12.67 7.02
N SER A 86 6.01 11.64 6.20
CA SER A 86 5.29 11.38 4.94
C SER A 86 3.80 11.13 5.21
N LEU A 87 3.50 10.26 6.18
CA LEU A 87 2.13 9.92 6.56
C LEU A 87 1.36 11.15 7.07
N ARG A 88 1.97 12.04 7.88
CA ARG A 88 1.34 13.29 8.33
C ARG A 88 1.02 14.22 7.16
N THR A 89 1.96 14.34 6.23
CA THR A 89 1.80 15.18 5.03
C THR A 89 0.63 14.69 4.19
N GLN A 90 0.59 13.38 3.88
CA GLN A 90 -0.51 12.77 3.12
C GLN A 90 -1.84 12.85 3.86
N ALA A 91 -1.84 12.57 5.17
CA ALA A 91 -3.04 12.69 5.98
C ALA A 91 -3.60 14.11 5.90
N SER A 92 -2.77 15.16 5.93
CA SER A 92 -3.23 16.55 5.88
C SER A 92 -4.12 16.87 4.66
N GLY A 93 -3.82 16.29 3.49
CA GLY A 93 -4.56 16.47 2.23
C GLY A 93 -5.79 15.58 2.05
N LEU A 94 -6.04 14.64 2.97
CA LEU A 94 -7.13 13.66 2.89
C LEU A 94 -8.18 13.89 3.99
N SER A 95 -9.44 13.54 3.72
CA SER A 95 -10.46 13.45 4.78
C SER A 95 -10.50 12.04 5.38
N THR A 96 -10.95 11.90 6.63
CA THR A 96 -11.19 10.59 7.25
C THR A 96 -12.14 9.72 6.40
N SER A 97 -13.13 10.34 5.74
CA SER A 97 -14.04 9.64 4.82
C SER A 97 -13.31 9.11 3.58
N ASN A 98 -12.38 9.87 3.00
CA ASN A 98 -11.58 9.41 1.86
C ASN A 98 -10.72 8.20 2.24
N ILE A 99 -10.06 8.25 3.40
CA ILE A 99 -9.23 7.17 3.93
C ILE A 99 -10.08 5.91 4.15
N MET A 100 -11.21 6.03 4.84
CA MET A 100 -12.11 4.91 5.10
C MET A 100 -12.71 4.31 3.81
N GLN A 101 -13.08 5.14 2.85
CA GLN A 101 -13.55 4.67 1.54
C GLN A 101 -12.46 3.87 0.81
N PHE A 102 -11.21 4.34 0.83
CA PHE A 102 -10.12 3.64 0.18
C PHE A 102 -9.79 2.31 0.89
N ILE A 103 -9.74 2.29 2.23
CA ILE A 103 -9.55 1.05 3.00
C ILE A 103 -10.60 0.01 2.62
N ASN A 104 -11.88 0.40 2.56
CA ASN A 104 -12.95 -0.51 2.16
C ASN A 104 -12.78 -1.04 0.73
N ARG A 105 -12.35 -0.19 -0.22
CA ARG A 105 -12.05 -0.62 -1.59
C ARG A 105 -10.89 -1.59 -1.65
N LEU A 106 -9.85 -1.36 -0.85
CA LEU A 106 -8.68 -2.23 -0.81
C LEU A 106 -9.02 -3.61 -0.24
N ILE A 107 -9.84 -3.68 0.81
CA ILE A 107 -10.40 -4.94 1.34
C ILE A 107 -11.26 -5.65 0.29
N GLN A 108 -12.09 -4.92 -0.46
CA GLN A 108 -12.86 -5.49 -1.57
C GLN A 108 -11.96 -6.03 -2.69
N THR A 109 -10.90 -5.30 -3.04
CA THR A 109 -9.89 -5.76 -4.02
C THR A 109 -9.24 -7.05 -3.58
N LEU A 110 -8.79 -7.15 -2.32
CA LEU A 110 -8.27 -8.39 -1.75
C LEU A 110 -9.26 -9.55 -1.88
N SER A 111 -10.51 -9.32 -1.47
CA SER A 111 -11.59 -10.31 -1.59
C SER A 111 -11.83 -10.72 -3.05
N ASN A 112 -11.79 -9.79 -4.00
CA ASN A 112 -12.00 -10.08 -5.42
C ASN A 112 -10.85 -10.93 -5.98
N LEU A 113 -9.60 -10.60 -5.65
CA LEU A 113 -8.42 -11.38 -6.01
C LEU A 113 -8.51 -12.79 -5.43
N ASP A 114 -8.99 -12.93 -4.19
CA ASP A 114 -9.18 -14.23 -3.58
C ASP A 114 -10.25 -15.09 -4.25
N ASN A 115 -11.27 -14.45 -4.82
CA ASN A 115 -12.34 -15.09 -5.59
C ASN A 115 -12.00 -15.24 -7.09
N ASN A 116 -10.71 -15.26 -7.46
CA ASN A 116 -10.21 -15.46 -8.82
C ASN A 116 -10.64 -14.37 -9.83
N ALA A 117 -10.88 -13.14 -9.38
CA ALA A 117 -11.03 -12.01 -10.31
C ALA A 117 -9.73 -11.77 -11.09
N ASN A 118 -9.84 -11.10 -12.25
CA ASN A 118 -8.66 -10.74 -13.05
C ASN A 118 -7.74 -9.79 -12.24
N PRO A 119 -6.49 -10.19 -11.90
CA PRO A 119 -5.66 -9.39 -11.01
C PRO A 119 -5.31 -8.02 -11.59
N ARG A 120 -5.06 -7.95 -12.89
CA ARG A 120 -4.72 -6.69 -13.57
C ARG A 120 -5.87 -5.70 -13.52
N LEU A 121 -7.06 -6.11 -13.93
CA LEU A 121 -8.23 -5.23 -13.90
C LEU A 121 -8.57 -4.79 -12.48
N THR A 122 -8.47 -5.70 -11.51
CA THR A 122 -8.77 -5.38 -10.10
C THR A 122 -7.78 -4.35 -9.54
N MET A 123 -6.50 -4.48 -9.86
CA MET A 123 -5.47 -3.51 -9.46
C MET A 123 -5.62 -2.18 -10.19
N GLU A 124 -5.90 -2.17 -11.51
CA GLU A 124 -6.16 -0.94 -12.26
C GLU A 124 -7.34 -0.16 -11.67
N VAL A 125 -8.44 -0.85 -11.31
CA VAL A 125 -9.59 -0.24 -10.64
C VAL A 125 -9.20 0.32 -9.27
N LEU A 126 -8.41 -0.40 -8.48
CA LEU A 126 -7.92 0.12 -7.19
C LEU A 126 -7.14 1.43 -7.38
N MET A 127 -6.26 1.48 -8.38
CA MET A 127 -5.43 2.65 -8.69
C MET A 127 -6.21 3.88 -9.18
N ILE A 128 -7.28 3.67 -9.97
CA ILE A 128 -8.19 4.75 -10.40
C ILE A 128 -8.88 5.39 -9.20
N ASN A 129 -9.18 4.60 -8.16
CA ASN A 129 -9.92 5.04 -6.98
C ASN A 129 -9.01 5.51 -5.84
N LEU A 130 -7.71 5.66 -6.07
CA LEU A 130 -6.82 6.32 -5.11
C LEU A 130 -7.36 7.72 -4.84
N PRO A 131 -7.56 8.11 -3.56
CA PRO A 131 -8.06 9.43 -3.25
C PRO A 131 -6.94 10.41 -3.60
N ASN A 132 -7.16 11.18 -4.65
CA ASN A 132 -6.30 12.30 -4.95
C ASN A 132 -6.51 13.35 -3.85
N GLU A 133 -5.43 14.04 -3.47
CA GLU A 133 -5.52 15.23 -2.63
C GLU A 133 -6.62 16.13 -3.20
N ALA A 134 -7.52 16.61 -2.35
CA ALA A 134 -8.71 17.31 -2.80
C ALA A 134 -8.35 18.52 -3.71
N GLY A 135 -8.73 18.44 -4.99
CA GLY A 135 -8.53 19.44 -6.03
C GLY A 135 -7.83 18.80 -7.23
N THR A 136 -8.53 18.47 -8.31
CA THR A 136 -9.13 19.47 -9.21
C THR A 136 -10.45 18.97 -9.80
N VAL A 137 -11.43 19.88 -9.85
CA VAL A 137 -12.58 19.81 -10.75
C VAL A 137 -12.10 19.85 -12.21
#